data_AF-A0A259HJA8-F1
#
_entry.id   AF-A0A259HJA8-F1
#
_cell.length_a   1.000
_cell.length_b   1.000
_cell.length_c   1.000
_cell.angle_alpha   90.00
_cell.angle_beta   90.00
_cell.angle_gamma   90.00
#
_symmetry.space_group_name_H-M   'P 1'
#
loop_
_entity.id
_entity.type
_entity.pdbx_description
1 polymer ?
#
loop_
_entity_poly.entity_id
_entity_poly.type
_entity_poly.pdbx_seq_one_letter_code
_entity_poly.pdbx_strand_id
1 'polypeptide(L)' 'MRKIVLTQVLLLFFGGLMAQQKAAYILYNSKGKKVSYEKMIKQLVDNDVVLFGEYHNNAIA' A
#
# COMPACT_ATOMS: atom_id res chain seq x y z
N MET A 1 -2.73 36.89 -18.94
CA MET A 1 -2.95 36.69 -17.48
C MET A 1 -3.95 35.58 -17.18
N ARG A 2 -5.20 35.63 -17.66
CA ARG A 2 -6.21 34.57 -17.42
C ARG A 2 -5.74 33.15 -17.76
N LYS A 3 -5.05 32.96 -18.89
CA LYS A 3 -4.49 31.65 -19.30
C LYS A 3 -3.42 31.13 -18.33
N ILE A 4 -2.55 32.01 -17.84
CA ILE A 4 -1.47 31.65 -16.89
C ILE A 4 -2.08 31.23 -15.54
N VAL A 5 -3.08 31.96 -15.06
CA VAL A 5 -3.82 31.61 -13.83
C VAL A 5 -4.52 30.26 -13.99
N LEU A 6 -5.18 30.01 -15.12
CA LEU A 6 -5.81 28.72 -15.41
C LEU A 6 -4.78 27.57 -15.43
N THR A 7 -3.60 27.78 -16.02
CA THR A 7 -2.53 26.77 -16.03
C THR A 7 -2.00 26.48 -14.63
N GLN A 8 -1.83 27.50 -13.78
CA GLN A 8 -1.38 27.32 -12.40
C GLN A 8 -2.40 26.55 -11.54
N VAL A 9 -3.70 26.88 -11.69
CA VAL A 9 -4.78 26.15 -11.02
C VAL A 9 -4.81 24.68 -11.45
N LEU A 10 -4.61 24.42 -12.74
CA LEU A 10 -4.59 23.06 -13.27
C LEU A 10 -3.41 22.23 -12.72
N LEU A 11 -2.22 22.83 -12.65
CA LEU A 11 -1.02 22.17 -12.11
C LEU A 11 -1.17 21.80 -10.62
N LEU A 12 -1.78 22.68 -9.83
CA LEU A 12 -2.07 22.40 -8.41
C LEU A 12 -3.05 21.23 -8.23
N PHE A 13 -4.00 21.06 -9.15
CA PHE A 13 -4.98 19.97 -9.10
C PHE A 13 -4.34 18.59 -9.33
N PHE A 14 -3.33 18.50 -10.22
CA PHE A 14 -2.68 17.22 -10.54
C PHE A 14 -1.63 16.78 -9.50
N GLY A 15 -1.10 17.69 -8.67
CA GLY A 15 -0.08 17.37 -7.66
C GLY A 15 -0.59 16.50 -6.49
N GLY A 16 -1.90 16.38 -6.30
CA GLY A 16 -2.51 15.61 -5.21
C GLY A 16 -2.84 14.15 -5.55
N LEU A 17 -2.57 13.69 -6.78
CA LEU A 17 -2.94 12.34 -7.20
C LEU A 17 -1.97 11.30 -6.62
N MET A 18 -2.41 10.58 -5.59
CA MET A 18 -1.65 9.50 -4.93
C MET A 18 -1.93 8.14 -5.58
N ALA A 19 -1.56 7.97 -6.85
CA ALA A 19 -1.74 6.73 -7.60
C ALA A 19 -0.50 5.80 -7.59
N GLN A 20 0.61 6.25 -7.00
CA GLN A 20 1.88 5.52 -6.99
C GLN A 20 1.85 4.22 -6.18
N GLN A 21 0.86 4.03 -5.30
CA GLN A 21 0.80 2.89 -4.38
C GLN A 21 0.20 1.65 -5.06
N LYS A 22 0.92 1.05 -6.02
CA LYS A 22 0.58 -0.26 -6.59
C LYS A 22 1.15 -1.38 -5.71
N ALA A 23 0.42 -1.76 -4.66
CA ALA A 23 0.80 -2.91 -3.85
C ALA A 23 0.70 -4.19 -4.70
N ALA A 24 1.76 -5.01 -4.71
CA ALA A 24 1.78 -6.29 -5.42
C ALA A 24 0.82 -7.32 -4.79
N TYR A 25 0.51 -7.16 -3.50
CA TYR A 25 -0.36 -8.03 -2.73
C TYR A 25 -1.15 -7.23 -1.68
N ILE A 26 -2.25 -7.82 -1.21
CA ILE A 26 -3.08 -7.29 -0.13
C ILE A 26 -2.98 -8.26 1.05
N LEU A 27 -2.64 -7.74 2.23
CA LEU A 27 -2.57 -8.54 3.45
C LEU A 27 -3.94 -8.61 4.12
N TYR A 28 -4.31 -9.82 4.55
CA TYR A 28 -5.54 -10.08 5.28
C TYR A 28 -5.23 -10.79 6.60
N ASN A 29 -6.03 -10.50 7.62
CA ASN A 29 -5.99 -11.29 8.85
C ASN A 29 -6.85 -12.56 8.73
N SER A 30 -6.85 -13.39 9.77
CA SER A 30 -7.63 -14.63 9.85
C SER A 30 -9.15 -14.46 9.71
N LYS A 31 -9.68 -13.23 9.85
CA LYS A 31 -11.09 -12.89 9.66
C LYS A 31 -11.40 -12.35 8.26
N GLY A 32 -10.42 -12.38 7.34
CA GLY A 32 -10.55 -11.82 5.99
C GLY A 32 -10.55 -10.29 5.94
N LYS A 33 -10.14 -9.60 7.01
CA LYS A 33 -10.05 -8.13 7.04
C LYS A 33 -8.69 -7.67 6.52
N LYS A 34 -8.70 -6.69 5.62
CA LYS A 34 -7.48 -6.01 5.13
C LYS A 34 -6.68 -5.40 6.28
N VAL A 35 -5.37 -5.58 6.26
CA VAL A 35 -4.42 -4.99 7.21
C VAL A 35 -3.25 -4.34 6.46
N SER A 36 -2.66 -3.29 7.05
CA SER A 36 -1.43 -2.72 6.52
C SER A 36 -0.23 -3.57 6.92
N TYR A 37 0.85 -3.49 6.14
CA TYR A 37 2.12 -4.13 6.49
C TYR A 37 2.62 -3.69 7.88
N GLU A 38 2.59 -2.39 8.17
CA GLU A 38 2.97 -1.86 9.49
C GLU A 38 2.16 -2.50 10.63
N LYS A 39 0.84 -2.68 10.44
CA LYS A 39 0.00 -3.30 11.44
C LYS A 39 0.35 -4.77 11.64
N MET A 40 0.61 -5.50 10.55
CA MET A 40 1.07 -6.89 10.62
C MET A 40 2.40 -6.98 11.39
N ILE A 41 3.40 -6.17 11.02
CA ILE A 41 4.72 -6.17 11.69
C ILE A 41 4.61 -5.88 13.18
N LYS A 42 3.82 -4.88 13.58
CA LYS A 42 3.58 -4.58 15.01
C LYS A 42 3.04 -5.78 15.78
N GLN A 43 2.18 -6.58 15.17
CA GLN A 43 1.66 -7.80 15.81
C GLN A 43 2.70 -8.91 15.84
N LEU A 44 3.53 -9.05 14.79
CA LEU A 44 4.53 -10.11 14.69
C LEU A 44 5.68 -9.94 15.70
N VAL A 45 6.09 -8.70 16.01
CA VAL A 45 7.19 -8.41 16.96
C VAL A 45 6.94 -8.98 18.35
N ASP A 46 5.69 -9.10 18.78
CA ASP A 46 5.34 -9.62 20.11
C ASP A 46 5.37 -11.16 20.19
N ASN A 47 5.63 -11.87 19.08
CA ASN A 47 5.66 -13.33 19.04
C ASN A 47 7.10 -13.85 19.11
N ASP A 48 7.33 -14.87 19.95
CA ASP A 48 8.64 -15.53 20.06
C ASP A 48 9.02 -16.29 18.78
N VAL A 49 8.03 -16.80 18.05
CA VAL A 49 8.21 -17.57 16.81
C VAL A 49 7.18 -17.12 15.78
N VAL A 50 7.64 -16.83 14.56
CA VAL A 50 6.79 -16.53 13.41
C VAL A 50 7.02 -17.59 12.32
N LEU A 51 5.95 -18.28 11.93
CA LEU A 51 5.97 -19.27 10.86
C LEU A 51 5.40 -18.65 9.59
N PHE A 52 6.06 -18.87 8.46
CA PHE A 52 5.63 -18.40 7.15
C PHE A 52 5.42 -19.60 6.23
N GLY A 53 4.24 -19.67 5.60
CA GLY A 53 3.98 -20.60 4.50
C GLY A 53 4.24 -19.89 3.17
N GLU A 54 4.98 -20.52 2.28
CA GLU A 54 5.28 -20.00 0.93
C GLU A 54 4.73 -20.94 -0.13
N TYR A 55 4.58 -20.43 -1.36
CA TYR A 55 4.31 -21.27 -2.52
C TYR A 55 5.58 -21.45 -3.36
N HIS A 56 6.21 -22.62 -3.28
CA HIS A 56 7.57 -22.89 -3.81
C HIS A 56 7.79 -22.56 -5.29
N ASN A 57 6.74 -22.55 -6.10
CA ASN A 57 6.82 -22.33 -7.55
C ASN A 57 6.22 -20.98 -7.99
N ASN A 58 6.06 -20.04 -7.07
CA ASN A 58 5.50 -18.73 -7.38
C ASN A 58 6.23 -17.62 -6.62
N ALA A 59 6.91 -16.75 -7.36
CA ALA A 59 7.70 -15.67 -6.80
C ALA A 59 6.86 -14.50 -6.23
N ILE A 60 5.54 -14.52 -6.43
CA ILE A 60 4.63 -13.41 -6.04
C ILE A 60 3.60 -13.85 -4.98
N ALA A 61 3.25 -15.14 -4.94
CA ALA A 61 2.21 -15.66 -4.05
C ALA A 61 2.67 -15.75 -2.58
#